data_AF-A0A973BY83-F1
#
_entry.id   AF-A0A973BY83-F1
#
_cell.length_a   1.000
_cell.length_b   1.000
_cell.length_c   1.000
_cell.angle_alpha   90.00
_cell.angle_beta   90.00
_cell.angle_gamma   90.00
#
_symmetry.space_group_name_H-M   'P 1'
#
loop_
_entity.id
_entity.type
_entity.pdbx_description
1 polymer ?
#
loop_
_entity_poly.entity_id
_entity_poly.type
_entity_poly.pdbx_seq_one_letter_code
_entity_poly.pdbx_strand_id
1 'polypeptide(L)'
;MLRKLLILIPVLAIFLLAMAFGAQNTQVINVNLLVLNADMTVASLLAIFFGGGVLVGLLAMLLSNLYWRYRCRKLSKLVAKQSNQ
;
A
#
# COMPACT_ATOMS: atom_id res chain seq x y z
N MET A 1 7.41 -17.48 0.56
CA MET A 1 6.73 -16.52 1.47
C MET A 1 7.71 -15.87 2.45
N LEU A 2 8.65 -16.63 3.03
CA LEU A 2 9.65 -16.12 3.99
C LEU A 2 10.50 -14.94 3.48
N ARG A 3 10.96 -14.95 2.22
CA ARG A 3 11.71 -13.82 1.62
C ARG A 3 10.94 -12.50 1.59
N LYS A 4 9.61 -12.53 1.38
CA LYS A 4 8.78 -11.32 1.40
C LYS A 4 8.60 -10.78 2.81
N LEU A 5 8.48 -11.70 3.79
CA LEU A 5 8.37 -11.36 5.20
C LEU A 5 9.67 -10.72 5.72
N LEU A 6 10.83 -11.23 5.30
CA LEU A 6 12.15 -10.66 5.64
C LEU A 6 12.36 -9.23 5.13
N ILE A 7 11.70 -8.84 4.03
CA ILE A 7 11.73 -7.46 3.52
C ILE A 7 10.70 -6.58 4.24
N LEU A 8 9.54 -7.15 4.62
CA LEU A 8 8.47 -6.41 5.27
C LEU A 8 8.84 -5.95 6.69
N ILE A 9 9.51 -6.81 7.46
CA ILE A 9 9.90 -6.52 8.86
C ILE A 9 10.72 -5.22 8.99
N PRO A 10 11.85 -5.03 8.28
CA PRO A 10 12.64 -3.81 8.40
C PRO A 10 11.88 -2.58 7.91
N VAL A 11 11.08 -2.71 6.84
CA VAL A 11 10.23 -1.61 6.35
C VAL A 11 9.22 -1.18 7.41
N LEU A 12 8.58 -2.15 8.07
CA LEU A 12 7.61 -1.88 9.15
C LEU A 12 8.30 -1.27 10.38
N ALA A 13 9.49 -1.73 10.73
CA ALA A 13 10.27 -1.18 11.84
C ALA A 13 10.67 0.29 11.59
N ILE A 14 11.18 0.61 10.39
CA ILE A 14 11.50 1.99 10.00
C ILE A 14 10.23 2.85 10.01
N PHE A 15 9.11 2.32 9.55
CA PHE A 15 7.83 3.03 9.59
C PHE A 15 7.36 3.36 11.01
N LEU A 16 7.41 2.39 11.93
CA LEU A 16 7.04 2.59 13.33
C LEU A 16 7.97 3.62 14.00
N LEU A 17 9.27 3.55 13.72
CA LEU A 17 10.22 4.56 14.19
C LEU A 17 9.87 5.95 13.65
N ALA A 18 9.63 6.07 12.34
CA ALA A 18 9.25 7.34 11.72
C ALA A 18 7.94 7.91 12.33
N MET A 19 6.93 7.08 12.60
CA MET A 19 5.73 7.51 13.31
C MET A 19 6.02 7.96 14.74
N ALA A 20 6.84 7.21 15.49
CA ALA A 20 7.20 7.59 16.86
C ALA A 20 7.98 8.91 16.90
N PHE A 21 8.88 9.15 15.94
CA PHE A 21 9.55 10.44 15.79
C PHE A 21 8.58 11.53 15.38
N GLY A 22 7.71 11.30 14.40
CA GLY A 22 6.69 12.24 13.97
C GLY A 22 5.73 12.63 15.10
N ALA A 23 5.31 11.67 15.92
CA ALA A 23 4.40 11.90 17.05
C ALA A 23 5.03 12.74 18.17
N GLN A 24 6.35 12.63 18.36
CA GLN A 24 7.09 13.48 19.30
C GLN A 24 7.41 14.86 18.72
N ASN A 25 7.31 15.04 17.41
CA ASN A 25 7.48 16.33 16.77
C ASN A 25 6.19 17.15 16.89
N THR A 26 6.19 18.11 17.81
CA THR A 26 5.11 19.10 17.97
C THR A 26 5.16 20.22 16.94
N GLN A 27 6.16 20.23 16.06
CA GLN A 27 6.31 21.22 15.01
C GLN A 27 5.15 21.15 14.01
N VAL A 28 4.47 22.29 13.86
CA VAL A 28 3.43 22.51 12.85
C VAL A 28 4.11 23.14 11.62
N ILE A 29 3.82 22.59 10.45
CA ILE A 29 4.35 23.03 9.16
C ILE A 29 3.19 23.43 8.28
N ASN A 30 3.34 24.55 7.57
CA ASN A 30 2.40 24.95 6.54
C ASN A 30 2.61 24.11 5.28
N VAL A 31 1.56 23.44 4.84
CA VAL A 31 1.55 22.56 3.68
C VAL A 31 0.71 23.21 2.58
N ASN A 32 1.39 23.70 1.54
CA ASN A 32 0.78 24.28 0.35
C ASN A 32 0.81 23.27 -0.79
N LEU A 33 -0.27 22.51 -0.93
CA LEU A 33 -0.54 21.65 -2.07
C LEU A 33 -1.32 22.44 -3.14
N LEU A 34 -1.25 21.98 -4.39
CA LEU A 34 -1.89 22.62 -5.56
C LEU A 34 -3.37 22.99 -5.35
N VAL A 35 -4.08 22.28 -4.46
CA VAL A 35 -5.51 22.44 -4.19
C VAL A 35 -5.80 22.78 -2.72
N LEU A 36 -4.82 22.67 -1.82
CA LEU A 36 -5.05 22.81 -0.37
C LEU A 36 -3.87 23.48 0.33
N ASN A 37 -4.19 24.49 1.13
CA ASN A 37 -3.27 25.08 2.10
C ASN A 37 -3.73 24.65 3.50
N ALA A 38 -2.89 23.94 4.24
CA ALA A 38 -3.22 23.47 5.58
C ALA A 38 -2.01 23.49 6.50
N ASP A 39 -2.23 23.88 7.76
CA ASP A 39 -1.23 23.74 8.81
C ASP A 39 -1.34 22.34 9.41
N MET A 40 -0.27 21.56 9.29
CA MET A 40 -0.25 20.15 9.62
C MET A 40 0.97 19.81 10.46
N THR A 41 0.81 18.88 11.40
CA THR A 41 1.97 18.32 12.12
C THR A 41 2.71 17.34 11.23
N VAL A 42 4.01 17.15 11.49
CA VAL A 42 4.82 16.14 10.80
C VAL A 42 4.19 14.74 10.89
N ALA A 43 3.63 14.39 12.05
CA ALA A 43 2.90 13.14 12.27
C ALA A 43 1.72 12.99 11.30
N SER A 44 0.89 14.02 11.16
CA SER A 44 -0.28 13.98 10.29
C SER A 44 0.10 13.81 8.83
N LEU A 45 1.18 14.48 8.41
CA LEU A 45 1.68 14.40 7.04
C LEU A 45 2.20 12.99 6.74
N LEU A 46 3.01 12.42 7.64
CA LEU A 46 3.48 11.05 7.54
C LEU A 46 2.32 10.04 7.49
N ALA A 47 1.30 10.21 8.35
CA ALA A 47 0.14 9.33 8.38
C ALA A 47 -0.64 9.35 7.06
N ILE A 48 -0.86 10.53 6.48
CA ILE A 48 -1.61 10.68 5.22
C ILE A 48 -0.82 10.08 4.05
N PHE A 49 0.45 10.46 3.87
CA PHE A 49 1.23 10.00 2.71
C PHE A 49 1.58 8.53 2.80
N PHE A 50 2.06 8.06 3.96
CA PHE A 50 2.44 6.66 4.11
C PHE A 50 1.21 5.77 4.23
N GLY A 51 0.25 6.13 5.10
CA GLY A 51 -1.00 5.38 5.25
C GLY A 51 -1.80 5.33 3.96
N GLY A 52 -1.92 6.46 3.26
CA GLY A 52 -2.53 6.53 1.93
C GLY A 52 -1.79 5.66 0.92
N GLY A 53 -0.46 5.72 0.86
CA GLY A 53 0.35 4.87 -0.02
C GLY A 53 0.17 3.37 0.24
N VAL A 54 0.14 2.95 1.51
CA VAL A 54 -0.11 1.55 1.90
C VAL A 54 -1.51 1.13 1.49
N LEU A 55 -2.53 1.94 1.74
CA LEU A 55 -3.91 1.66 1.33
C LEU A 55 -4.02 1.48 -0.19
N VAL A 56 -3.45 2.40 -0.96
CA VAL A 56 -3.43 2.31 -2.43
C VAL A 56 -2.70 1.05 -2.90
N GLY A 57 -1.55 0.73 -2.30
CA GLY A 57 -0.81 -0.49 -2.59
C GLY A 57 -1.60 -1.77 -2.30
N LEU A 58 -2.28 -1.84 -1.15
CA LEU A 58 -3.14 -2.97 -0.79
C LEU A 58 -4.31 -3.12 -1.76
N LEU A 59 -4.98 -2.03 -2.11
CA LEU A 59 -6.07 -2.04 -3.08
C LEU A 59 -5.60 -2.53 -4.45
N ALA A 60 -4.46 -2.02 -4.93
CA ALA A 60 -3.88 -2.44 -6.20
C ALA A 60 -3.52 -3.95 -6.19
N MET A 61 -2.92 -4.44 -5.10
CA MET A 61 -2.60 -5.87 -4.94
C MET A 61 -3.85 -6.75 -4.92
N LEU A 62 -4.89 -6.34 -4.19
CA LEU A 62 -6.16 -7.06 -4.10
C LEU A 62 -6.85 -7.15 -5.46
N LEU A 63 -6.97 -6.02 -6.17
CA LEU A 63 -7.58 -5.96 -7.49
C LEU A 63 -6.80 -6.80 -8.51
N SER A 64 -5.47 -6.69 -8.52
CA SER A 64 -4.61 -7.50 -9.39
C SER A 64 -4.79 -8.99 -9.12
N ASN A 65 -4.73 -9.41 -7.86
CA ASN A 65 -4.89 -10.82 -7.49
C ASN A 65 -6.28 -11.37 -7.89
N LEU A 66 -7.33 -10.58 -7.72
CA LEU A 66 -8.68 -10.96 -8.14
C LEU A 66 -8.78 -11.09 -9.66
N TYR A 67 -8.22 -10.12 -10.39
CA TYR A 67 -8.17 -10.14 -11.85
C TYR A 67 -7.44 -11.38 -12.37
N TRP A 68 -6.23 -11.68 -11.86
CA TRP A 68 -5.46 -12.86 -12.25
C TRP A 68 -6.19 -14.15 -11.91
N ARG A 69 -6.82 -14.25 -10.73
CA ARG A 69 -7.64 -15.42 -10.36
C ARG A 69 -8.81 -15.64 -11.33
N TYR A 70 -9.51 -14.58 -11.72
CA TYR A 70 -10.59 -14.67 -12.69
C TYR A 70 -10.09 -15.14 -14.06
N ARG A 71 -8.98 -14.56 -14.55
CA ARG A 71 -8.37 -14.93 -15.82
C ARG A 71 -7.92 -16.39 -15.83
N CYS A 72 -7.21 -16.84 -14.79
CA CYS A 72 -6.78 -18.23 -14.64
C CYS A 72 -7.98 -19.19 -14.69
N ARG A 73 -9.05 -18.92 -13.94
CA ARG A 73 -10.27 -19.75 -13.97
C ARG A 73 -10.91 -19.81 -15.35
N LYS A 74 -10.94 -18.69 -16.08
CA LYS A 74 -11.48 -18.63 -17.45
C LYS A 74 -10.61 -19.42 -18.42
N LEU A 75 -9.29 -19.23 -18.37
CA LEU A 75 -8.31 -19.95 -19.19
C LEU A 75 -8.37 -21.45 -18.97
N SER A 76 -8.42 -21.91 -17.71
CA SER A 76 -8.54 -23.35 -17.39
C SER A 76 -9.80 -23.98 -18.00
N LYS A 77 -10.94 -23.26 -18.02
CA LYS A 77 -12.17 -23.74 -18.67
C LYS A 77 -12.05 -23.84 -20.19
N LEU A 78 -11.29 -22.95 -20.82
CA LEU A 78 -11.07 -22.97 -22.27
C LEU A 78 -10.12 -24.11 -22.67
N VAL A 79 -9.03 -24.30 -21.92
CA VAL A 79 -8.09 -25.42 -22.14
C VAL A 79 -8.80 -26.77 -21.97
N ALA A 80 -9.64 -26.93 -20.94
CA ALA A 80 -10.41 -28.16 -20.73
C ALA A 80 -11.42 -28.45 -21.86
N LYS A 81 -11.95 -27.42 -22.53
CA LYS A 81 -12.81 -27.61 -23.71
C LYS A 81 -12.02 -28.03 -24.95
N GLN A 82 -10.81 -27.50 -25.14
CA GLN A 82 -9.95 -27.84 -26.28
C GLN A 82 -9.37 -29.25 -26.20
N SER A 83 -9.10 -29.78 -24.99
CA SER A 83 -8.54 -31.14 -24.86
C SER A 83 -9.60 -32.26 -24.99
N ASN A 84 -10.89 -31.92 -24.96
CA ASN A 84 -12.01 -32.85 -25.09
C ASN A 84 -12.64 -32.84 -26.49
N GLN A 85 -12.03 -32.08 -27.43
CA GLN A 85 -12.25 -32.16 -28.88
C GLN A 85 -11.07 -32.87 -29.52
#